data_AF-A0A100ILC4-F1
#
_entry.id   AF-A0A100ILC4-F1
#
_cell.length_a   1.000
_cell.length_b   1.000
_cell.length_c   1.000
_cell.angle_alpha   90.00
_cell.angle_beta   90.00
_cell.angle_gamma   90.00
#
_symmetry.space_group_name_H-M   'P 1'
#
loop_
_entity.id
_entity.type
_entity.pdbx_description
1 polymer ?
#
loop_
_entity_poly.entity_id
_entity_poly.type
_entity_poly.pdbx_seq_one_letter_code
_entity_poly.pdbx_strand_id
1 'polypeptide(L)'
;MSGISQSDYTRKTALFKLPDKGDYSLGAEPPSASNRLTYNTDDASTLERFRIRELCEGWPLHRDACEWSDLREIFDPKAFINISWQQNYRDKAIDTWAEGWAKSEFICHRVLGHAVDIKGDRAIDKMKSKEPKGYRFLAYGMRRLGYPIKQNLPQLFGKERDMVYKEMAEWLDGKDIDFSKEGF
;
A
#
# COMPACT_ATOMS: atom_id res chain seq x y z
N MET A 1 22.98 -15.44 -19.46
CA MET A 1 22.19 -15.79 -18.27
C MET A 1 22.96 -15.30 -17.04
N SER A 2 22.66 -14.10 -16.55
CA SER A 2 23.19 -13.60 -15.27
C SER A 2 22.02 -13.54 -14.30
N GLY A 3 21.88 -14.60 -13.50
CA GLY A 3 20.87 -14.67 -12.45
C GLY A 3 21.14 -13.59 -11.42
N ILE A 4 20.10 -12.83 -11.09
CA ILE A 4 20.11 -11.95 -9.92
C ILE A 4 20.36 -12.85 -8.70
N SER A 5 21.47 -12.60 -8.00
CA SER A 5 21.87 -13.35 -6.81
C SER A 5 20.78 -13.30 -5.74
N GLN A 6 20.40 -14.47 -5.20
CA GLN A 6 19.47 -14.67 -4.07
C GLN A 6 19.89 -13.95 -2.76
N SER A 7 21.07 -13.34 -2.69
CA SER A 7 21.68 -12.89 -1.43
C SER A 7 21.09 -11.62 -0.82
N ASP A 8 20.43 -10.75 -1.58
CA ASP A 8 20.02 -9.43 -1.05
C ASP A 8 18.60 -9.39 -0.48
N TYR A 9 17.74 -10.36 -0.82
CA TYR A 9 16.37 -10.45 -0.29
C TYR A 9 16.30 -11.07 1.12
N THR A 10 17.36 -11.75 1.57
CA THR A 10 17.35 -12.60 2.78
C THR A 10 17.74 -11.89 4.08
N ARG A 11 18.27 -10.66 4.03
CA ARG A 11 18.76 -9.94 5.22
C ARG A 11 17.77 -8.98 5.86
N LYS A 12 16.63 -8.66 5.23
CA LYS A 12 15.64 -7.80 5.88
C LYS A 12 14.73 -8.63 6.77
N THR A 13 15.00 -8.59 8.06
CA THR A 13 14.12 -9.13 9.10
C THR A 13 12.69 -8.62 8.87
N ALA A 14 11.72 -9.49 9.10
CA ALA A 14 10.32 -9.12 8.96
C ALA A 14 10.03 -7.95 9.93
N LEU A 15 9.60 -6.79 9.41
CA LEU A 15 9.52 -5.51 10.17
C LEU A 15 8.41 -5.44 11.24
N PHE A 16 7.38 -6.25 11.11
CA PHE A 16 6.22 -6.30 11.99
C PHE A 16 6.30 -7.50 12.94
N LYS A 17 5.61 -7.50 14.08
CA LYS A 17 5.58 -8.68 14.96
C LYS A 17 4.23 -9.38 14.80
N LEU A 18 4.18 -10.67 15.10
CA LEU A 18 2.87 -11.26 15.40
C LEU A 18 2.43 -10.61 16.71
N PRO A 19 1.25 -10.01 16.78
CA PRO A 19 0.91 -9.22 17.94
C PRO A 19 0.65 -10.15 19.14
N ASP A 20 1.14 -9.76 20.31
CA ASP A 20 1.00 -10.54 21.54
C ASP A 20 -0.46 -10.60 21.99
N LYS A 21 -0.88 -11.68 22.65
CA LYS A 21 -2.24 -11.85 23.15
C LYS A 21 -2.55 -10.75 24.19
N GLY A 22 -3.21 -9.67 23.76
CA GLY A 22 -3.54 -8.50 24.58
C GLY A 22 -3.10 -7.15 24.00
N ASP A 23 -2.23 -7.14 22.99
CA ASP A 23 -1.68 -5.91 22.37
C ASP A 23 -2.64 -5.26 21.36
N TYR A 24 -3.86 -5.77 21.25
CA TYR A 24 -4.87 -5.27 20.32
C TYR A 24 -6.29 -5.54 20.83
N SER A 25 -7.07 -4.47 20.94
CA SER A 25 -8.49 -4.54 21.29
C SER A 25 -9.30 -4.96 20.07
N LEU A 26 -9.59 -6.27 19.97
CA LEU A 26 -10.55 -6.78 19.00
C LEU A 26 -11.87 -6.02 19.15
N GLY A 27 -12.32 -5.39 18.06
CA GLY A 27 -13.56 -4.60 18.04
C GLY A 27 -13.40 -3.10 18.31
N ALA A 28 -12.20 -2.60 18.66
CA ALA A 28 -11.99 -1.16 18.77
C ALA A 28 -11.81 -0.49 17.41
N GLU A 29 -12.31 0.75 17.31
CA GLU A 29 -12.05 1.62 16.18
C GLU A 29 -10.55 1.96 16.10
N PRO A 30 -9.98 2.00 14.89
CA PRO A 30 -8.61 2.45 14.72
C PRO A 30 -8.50 3.97 15.01
N PRO A 31 -7.30 4.48 15.33
CA PRO A 31 -7.06 5.92 15.45
C PRO A 31 -7.53 6.70 14.22
N SER A 32 -8.00 7.93 14.43
CA SER A 32 -8.53 8.73 13.33
C SER A 32 -8.31 10.23 13.54
N ALA A 33 -8.05 10.97 12.46
CA ALA A 33 -7.82 12.42 12.53
C ALA A 33 -9.06 13.19 12.94
N SER A 34 -8.86 14.23 13.76
CA SER A 34 -9.92 15.15 14.15
C SER A 34 -10.41 15.98 12.96
N ASN A 35 -11.71 16.26 12.89
CA ASN A 35 -12.32 17.15 11.87
C ASN A 35 -12.01 16.79 10.41
N ARG A 36 -11.67 15.53 10.11
CA ARG A 36 -11.53 15.05 8.73
C ARG A 36 -12.90 14.90 8.08
N LEU A 37 -12.99 15.20 6.80
CA LEU A 37 -14.19 15.01 6.01
C LEU A 37 -14.21 13.60 5.39
N THR A 38 -15.07 12.74 5.93
CA THR A 38 -15.13 11.31 5.58
C THR A 38 -16.32 10.96 4.67
N TYR A 39 -17.31 11.83 4.56
CA TYR A 39 -18.55 11.58 3.80
C TYR A 39 -18.88 12.77 2.91
N ASN A 40 -19.77 12.53 1.95
CA ASN A 40 -20.26 13.57 1.05
C ASN A 40 -21.18 14.50 1.84
N THR A 41 -20.76 15.75 2.02
CA THR A 41 -21.56 16.78 2.70
C THR A 41 -22.16 17.78 1.73
N ASP A 42 -21.49 18.00 0.59
CA ASP A 42 -21.87 18.95 -0.46
C ASP A 42 -21.23 18.55 -1.81
N ASP A 43 -21.58 19.26 -2.88
CA ASP A 43 -21.08 18.95 -4.22
C ASP A 43 -19.56 19.15 -4.35
N ALA A 44 -19.00 20.16 -3.68
CA ALA A 44 -17.57 20.48 -3.76
C ALA A 44 -16.72 19.38 -3.13
N SER A 45 -17.05 18.96 -1.91
CA SER A 45 -16.42 17.84 -1.21
C SER A 45 -16.63 16.51 -1.93
N THR A 46 -17.81 16.31 -2.52
CA THR A 46 -18.09 15.12 -3.34
C THR A 46 -17.18 15.06 -4.56
N LEU A 47 -17.07 16.16 -5.31
CA LEU A 47 -16.20 16.26 -6.48
C LEU A 47 -14.72 16.03 -6.11
N GLU A 48 -14.26 16.62 -5.00
CA GLU A 48 -12.88 16.47 -4.55
C GLU A 48 -12.54 15.01 -4.21
N ARG A 49 -13.45 14.31 -3.53
CA ARG A 49 -13.31 12.87 -3.26
C ARG A 49 -13.29 12.05 -4.55
N PHE A 50 -14.08 12.40 -5.56
CA PHE A 50 -14.06 11.72 -6.86
C PHE A 50 -12.72 11.90 -7.58
N ARG A 51 -12.12 13.10 -7.54
CA ARG A 51 -10.78 13.35 -8.10
C ARG A 51 -9.72 12.49 -7.42
N ILE A 52 -9.74 12.44 -6.09
CA ILE A 52 -8.79 11.62 -5.33
C ILE A 52 -8.94 10.14 -5.65
N ARG A 53 -10.19 9.65 -5.75
CA ARG A 53 -10.47 8.27 -6.14
C ARG A 53 -9.95 7.96 -7.54
N GLU A 54 -10.17 8.83 -8.51
CA GLU A 54 -9.71 8.64 -9.89
C GLU A 54 -8.18 8.47 -9.95
N LEU A 55 -7.43 9.32 -9.25
CA LEU A 55 -5.97 9.18 -9.13
C LEU A 55 -5.56 7.83 -8.52
N CYS A 56 -6.23 7.42 -7.44
CA CYS A 56 -5.92 6.17 -6.73
C CYS A 56 -6.33 4.91 -7.53
N GLU A 57 -7.40 5.00 -8.32
CA GLU A 57 -7.82 3.95 -9.27
C GLU A 57 -6.88 3.84 -10.47
N GLY A 58 -6.21 4.94 -10.85
CA GLY A 58 -5.16 4.95 -11.86
C GLY A 58 -3.97 4.04 -11.51
N TRP A 59 -3.59 3.92 -10.23
CA TRP A 59 -2.44 3.09 -9.82
C TRP A 59 -2.52 1.64 -10.33
N PRO A 60 -3.55 0.84 -9.98
CA PRO A 60 -3.63 -0.54 -10.44
C PRO A 60 -3.92 -0.61 -11.94
N LEU A 61 -4.70 0.32 -12.51
CA LEU A 61 -5.07 0.29 -13.93
C LEU A 61 -3.85 0.48 -14.84
N HIS A 62 -3.12 1.60 -14.67
CA HIS A 62 -1.96 1.90 -15.49
C HIS A 62 -0.85 0.86 -15.29
N ARG A 63 -0.65 0.40 -14.04
CA ARG A 63 0.36 -0.63 -13.74
C ARG A 63 0.06 -1.95 -14.43
N ASP A 64 -1.19 -2.42 -14.37
CA ASP A 64 -1.57 -3.72 -14.93
C ASP A 64 -1.61 -3.67 -16.47
N ALA A 65 -1.82 -2.49 -17.06
CA ALA A 65 -1.84 -2.25 -18.50
C ALA A 65 -0.47 -1.87 -19.10
N CYS A 66 0.57 -1.72 -18.27
CA CYS A 66 1.91 -1.26 -18.67
C CYS A 66 1.99 0.17 -19.19
N GLU A 67 1.08 1.02 -18.73
CA GLU A 67 1.05 2.45 -19.05
C GLU A 67 2.03 3.19 -18.12
N TRP A 68 3.32 2.92 -18.28
CA TRP A 68 4.35 3.36 -17.33
C TRP A 68 4.56 4.87 -17.27
N SER A 69 4.22 5.59 -18.34
CA SER A 69 4.26 7.05 -18.37
C SER A 69 3.12 7.62 -17.54
N ASP A 70 1.89 7.18 -17.78
CA ASP A 70 0.70 7.61 -17.03
C ASP A 70 0.82 7.24 -15.55
N LEU A 71 1.34 6.04 -15.26
CA LEU A 71 1.64 5.62 -13.88
C LEU A 71 2.62 6.57 -13.16
N ARG A 72 3.60 7.14 -13.87
CA ARG A 72 4.54 8.11 -13.26
C ARG A 72 3.87 9.45 -12.99
N GLU A 73 2.95 9.88 -13.85
CA GLU A 73 2.27 11.17 -13.73
C GLU A 73 1.30 11.22 -12.54
N ILE A 74 0.65 10.10 -12.19
CA ILE A 74 -0.26 10.06 -11.03
C ILE A 74 0.46 10.04 -9.67
N PHE A 75 1.77 9.78 -9.65
CA PHE A 75 2.58 9.78 -8.42
C PHE A 75 3.49 11.02 -8.38
N ASP A 76 3.57 11.65 -7.21
CA ASP A 76 4.58 12.67 -6.94
C ASP A 76 6.00 12.13 -7.27
N PRO A 77 6.91 12.94 -7.87
CA PRO A 77 8.27 12.51 -8.17
C PRO A 77 9.07 11.95 -6.98
N LYS A 78 8.71 12.35 -5.75
CA LYS A 78 9.31 11.89 -4.50
C LYS A 78 8.46 10.83 -3.79
N ALA A 79 7.39 10.33 -4.41
CA ALA A 79 6.52 9.34 -3.81
C ALA A 79 7.33 8.09 -3.40
N PHE A 80 7.10 7.65 -2.16
CA PHE A 80 7.68 6.43 -1.64
C PHE A 80 6.64 5.31 -1.65
N ILE A 81 6.96 4.21 -2.32
CA ILE A 81 6.09 3.05 -2.46
C ILE A 81 6.56 1.99 -1.46
N ASN A 82 5.69 1.69 -0.50
CA ASN A 82 5.92 0.69 0.52
C ASN A 82 4.87 -0.42 0.39
N ILE A 83 5.27 -1.54 -0.20
CA ILE A 83 4.47 -2.76 -0.31
C ILE A 83 5.23 -3.94 0.30
N SER A 84 4.52 -5.02 0.60
CA SER A 84 5.04 -6.17 1.34
C SER A 84 6.40 -6.71 0.88
N TRP A 85 6.75 -6.61 -0.40
CA TRP A 85 8.01 -7.11 -0.97
C TRP A 85 8.90 -6.03 -1.61
N GLN A 86 8.53 -4.74 -1.51
CA GLN A 86 9.26 -3.65 -2.16
C GLN A 86 9.08 -2.33 -1.39
N GLN A 87 10.21 -1.68 -1.10
CA GLN A 87 10.31 -0.39 -0.43
C GLN A 87 11.22 0.49 -1.29
N ASN A 88 10.66 1.35 -2.14
CA ASN A 88 11.43 2.15 -3.10
C ASN A 88 10.71 3.45 -3.46
N TYR A 89 11.46 4.43 -3.93
CA TYR A 89 10.89 5.62 -4.58
C TYR A 89 10.26 5.29 -5.93
N ARG A 90 9.30 6.12 -6.35
CA ARG A 90 8.45 6.00 -7.54
C ARG A 90 9.15 5.36 -8.74
N ASP A 91 10.21 5.97 -9.25
CA ASP A 91 10.81 5.54 -10.52
C ASP A 91 11.46 4.16 -10.40
N LYS A 92 12.24 3.93 -9.34
CA LYS A 92 12.84 2.61 -9.11
C LYS A 92 11.77 1.53 -8.92
N ALA A 93 10.65 1.89 -8.28
CA ALA A 93 9.55 0.98 -8.08
C ALA A 93 8.86 0.59 -9.39
N ILE A 94 8.59 1.57 -10.26
CA ILE A 94 7.97 1.35 -11.57
C ILE A 94 8.92 0.59 -12.50
N ASP A 95 10.21 0.90 -12.50
CA ASP A 95 11.21 0.16 -13.29
C ASP A 95 11.23 -1.33 -12.90
N THR A 96 11.15 -1.63 -11.60
CA THR A 96 11.07 -3.01 -11.11
C THR A 96 9.86 -3.75 -11.66
N TRP A 97 8.70 -3.09 -11.74
CA TRP A 97 7.48 -3.70 -12.31
C TRP A 97 7.56 -3.86 -13.82
N ALA A 98 8.14 -2.89 -14.53
CA ALA A 98 8.37 -2.98 -15.97
C ALA A 98 9.31 -4.14 -16.34
N GLU A 99 10.39 -4.34 -15.56
CA GLU A 99 11.29 -5.49 -15.70
C GLU A 99 10.58 -6.83 -15.44
N GLY A 100 9.71 -6.90 -14.43
CA GLY A 100 8.89 -8.08 -14.14
C GLY A 100 7.94 -8.42 -15.28
N TRP A 101 7.26 -7.41 -15.84
CA TRP A 101 6.38 -7.58 -16.99
C TRP A 101 7.12 -8.16 -18.21
N ALA A 102 8.32 -7.67 -18.51
CA ALA A 102 9.17 -8.20 -19.59
C ALA A 102 9.58 -9.68 -19.38
N LYS A 103 9.46 -10.19 -18.15
CA LYS A 103 9.71 -11.59 -17.76
C LYS A 103 8.41 -12.40 -17.60
N SER A 104 7.29 -11.89 -18.11
CA SER A 104 5.96 -12.51 -18.03
C SER A 104 5.38 -12.59 -16.61
N GLU A 105 5.79 -11.67 -15.71
CA GLU A 105 5.19 -11.53 -14.38
C GLU A 105 3.95 -10.62 -14.47
N PHE A 106 2.80 -11.24 -14.77
CA PHE A 106 1.54 -10.51 -14.92
C PHE A 106 0.75 -10.51 -13.60
N ILE A 107 0.33 -9.32 -13.17
CA ILE A 107 -0.57 -9.13 -12.05
C ILE A 107 -1.78 -8.35 -12.56
N CYS A 108 -2.98 -8.77 -12.14
CA CYS A 108 -4.21 -8.05 -12.41
C CYS A 108 -4.95 -7.86 -11.09
N HIS A 109 -5.17 -6.60 -10.72
CA HIS A 109 -5.89 -6.18 -9.54
C HIS A 109 -7.37 -6.01 -9.88
N ARG A 110 -8.21 -6.26 -8.87
CA ARG A 110 -9.60 -5.84 -8.91
C ARG A 110 -9.83 -4.82 -7.81
N VAL A 111 -10.00 -3.58 -8.19
CA VAL A 111 -10.43 -2.51 -7.30
C VAL A 111 -11.91 -2.68 -6.97
N LEU A 112 -12.29 -2.50 -5.70
CA LEU A 112 -13.67 -2.69 -5.25
C LEU A 112 -14.32 -1.40 -4.74
N GLY A 113 -13.70 -0.76 -3.75
CA GLY A 113 -14.32 0.36 -3.06
C GLY A 113 -13.30 1.20 -2.30
N HIS A 114 -13.67 2.44 -2.07
CA HIS A 114 -12.78 3.49 -1.56
C HIS A 114 -13.42 4.20 -0.39
N ALA A 115 -12.58 4.68 0.52
CA ALA A 115 -12.95 5.59 1.58
C ALA A 115 -11.89 6.68 1.69
N VAL A 116 -12.24 7.87 1.21
CA VAL A 116 -11.39 9.05 1.26
C VAL A 116 -11.59 9.78 2.59
N ASP A 117 -10.53 10.31 3.17
CA ASP A 117 -10.56 11.25 4.29
C ASP A 117 -9.82 12.52 3.83
N ILE A 118 -10.47 13.68 3.90
CA ILE A 118 -9.88 14.97 3.48
C ILE A 118 -9.73 15.88 4.70
N LYS A 119 -8.59 16.56 4.83
CA LYS A 119 -8.39 17.62 5.81
C LYS A 119 -7.48 18.70 5.24
N GLY A 120 -8.05 19.88 4.99
CA GLY A 120 -7.34 20.98 4.35
C GLY A 120 -6.85 20.59 2.96
N ASP A 121 -5.53 20.67 2.74
CA ASP A 121 -4.83 20.31 1.51
C ASP A 121 -4.29 18.86 1.51
N ARG A 122 -4.62 18.06 2.53
CA ARG A 122 -4.18 16.67 2.67
C ARG A 122 -5.35 15.71 2.54
N ALA A 123 -5.13 14.58 1.87
CA ALA A 123 -6.13 13.54 1.72
C ALA A 123 -5.53 12.13 1.76
N ILE A 124 -6.29 11.19 2.32
CA ILE A 124 -5.95 9.77 2.36
C ILE A 124 -7.07 8.99 1.71
N ASP A 125 -6.74 8.12 0.77
CA ASP A 125 -7.68 7.15 0.22
C ASP A 125 -7.34 5.73 0.68
N LYS A 126 -8.36 5.04 1.20
CA LYS A 126 -8.30 3.62 1.56
C LYS A 126 -9.05 2.84 0.51
N MET A 127 -8.30 2.12 -0.32
CA MET A 127 -8.84 1.30 -1.40
C MET A 127 -8.84 -0.19 -1.02
N LYS A 128 -9.98 -0.86 -1.20
CA LYS A 128 -10.07 -2.32 -1.11
C LYS A 128 -9.80 -2.94 -2.47
N SER A 129 -8.81 -3.83 -2.51
CA SER A 129 -8.53 -4.67 -3.67
C SER A 129 -8.94 -6.12 -3.40
N LYS A 130 -9.25 -6.85 -4.48
CA LYS A 130 -9.47 -8.29 -4.45
C LYS A 130 -8.44 -8.99 -5.33
N GLU A 131 -7.65 -9.80 -4.67
CA GLU A 131 -6.64 -10.66 -5.26
C GLU A 131 -7.26 -11.84 -6.05
N PRO A 132 -6.59 -12.31 -7.12
CA PRO A 132 -7.01 -13.49 -7.88
C PRO A 132 -7.14 -14.73 -7.00
N LYS A 133 -8.03 -15.67 -7.36
CA LYS A 133 -8.26 -16.91 -6.58
C LYS A 133 -6.96 -17.67 -6.30
N GLY A 134 -6.00 -17.67 -7.24
CA GLY A 134 -4.70 -18.32 -7.10
C GLY A 134 -3.80 -17.75 -6.00
N TYR A 135 -3.98 -16.47 -5.62
CA TYR A 135 -3.17 -15.84 -4.57
C TYR A 135 -3.37 -16.46 -3.19
N ARG A 136 -4.51 -17.12 -2.95
CA ARG A 136 -4.73 -17.89 -1.71
C ARG A 136 -3.70 -19.00 -1.49
N PHE A 137 -3.05 -19.45 -2.56
CA PHE A 137 -1.99 -20.47 -2.53
C PHE A 137 -0.60 -19.89 -2.78
N LEU A 138 -0.49 -18.57 -2.94
CA LEU A 138 0.77 -17.91 -3.26
C LEU A 138 1.82 -18.14 -2.16
N ALA A 139 1.43 -18.04 -0.89
CA ALA A 139 2.33 -18.31 0.22
C ALA A 139 2.88 -19.76 0.21
N TYR A 140 2.07 -20.73 -0.23
CA TYR A 140 2.50 -22.11 -0.39
C TYR A 140 3.49 -22.26 -1.56
N GLY A 141 3.18 -21.69 -2.72
CA GLY A 141 4.06 -21.72 -3.90
C GLY A 141 5.39 -21.01 -3.66
N MET A 142 5.35 -19.81 -3.08
CA MET A 142 6.53 -19.04 -2.70
C MET A 142 7.41 -19.80 -1.71
N ARG A 143 6.84 -20.45 -0.68
CA ARG A 143 7.60 -21.29 0.25
C ARG A 143 8.27 -22.48 -0.46
N ARG A 144 7.58 -23.14 -1.40
CA ARG A 144 8.14 -24.25 -2.18
C ARG A 144 9.29 -23.82 -3.09
N LEU A 145 9.26 -22.58 -3.57
CA LEU A 145 10.31 -21.96 -4.39
C LEU A 145 11.43 -21.32 -3.54
N GLY A 146 11.38 -21.43 -2.20
CA GLY A 146 12.41 -20.92 -1.30
C GLY A 146 12.30 -19.43 -0.97
N TYR A 147 11.22 -18.75 -1.37
CA TYR A 147 10.99 -17.36 -1.01
C TYR A 147 10.56 -17.23 0.46
N PRO A 148 11.13 -16.27 1.22
CA PRO A 148 10.70 -16.00 2.59
C PRO A 148 9.28 -15.40 2.58
N ILE A 149 8.38 -15.97 3.37
CA ILE A 149 7.03 -15.43 3.57
C ILE A 149 7.05 -14.55 4.82
N LYS A 150 6.82 -13.24 4.64
CA LYS A 150 6.58 -12.31 5.75
C LYS A 150 5.31 -12.73 6.50
N GLN A 151 5.45 -13.31 7.69
CA GLN A 151 4.34 -13.80 8.53
C GLN A 151 3.61 -12.69 9.28
N ASN A 152 4.12 -11.47 9.15
CA ASN A 152 3.84 -10.33 9.99
C ASN A 152 3.24 -9.17 9.19
N LEU A 153 2.68 -9.42 8.01
CA LEU A 153 2.04 -8.34 7.27
C LEU A 153 0.92 -7.72 8.11
N PRO A 154 0.71 -6.38 8.06
CA PRO A 154 -0.39 -5.73 8.75
C PRO A 154 -1.70 -6.45 8.45
N GLN A 155 -2.41 -6.86 9.51
CA GLN A 155 -3.69 -7.53 9.40
C GLN A 155 -4.83 -6.49 9.44
N LEU A 156 -6.08 -6.94 9.30
CA LEU A 156 -7.27 -6.08 9.43
C LEU A 156 -7.50 -5.57 10.87
N PHE A 157 -6.70 -6.03 11.81
CA PHE A 157 -6.68 -5.68 13.22
C PHE A 157 -5.25 -5.82 13.74
N GLY A 158 -4.99 -5.36 14.96
CA GLY A 158 -3.65 -5.47 15.55
C GLY A 158 -2.95 -4.12 15.66
N LYS A 159 -1.87 -4.13 16.43
CA LYS A 159 -1.02 -2.97 16.69
C LYS A 159 -0.47 -2.35 15.41
N GLU A 160 -0.08 -3.18 14.45
CA GLU A 160 0.48 -2.75 13.17
C GLU A 160 -0.56 -1.98 12.33
N ARG A 161 -1.82 -2.43 12.33
CA ARG A 161 -2.91 -1.67 11.72
C ARG A 161 -3.04 -0.32 12.41
N ASP A 162 -3.13 -0.31 13.73
CA ASP A 162 -3.39 0.91 14.49
C ASP A 162 -2.26 1.93 14.37
N MET A 163 -1.02 1.47 14.20
CA MET A 163 0.14 2.31 13.90
C MET A 163 0.01 2.99 12.53
N VAL A 164 -0.35 2.24 11.48
CA VAL A 164 -0.60 2.84 10.16
C VAL A 164 -1.74 3.87 10.23
N TYR A 165 -2.83 3.56 10.92
CA TYR A 165 -3.94 4.51 11.10
C TYR A 165 -3.54 5.73 11.93
N LYS A 166 -2.66 5.57 12.93
CA LYS A 166 -2.13 6.68 13.70
C LYS A 166 -1.29 7.60 12.82
N GLU A 167 -0.40 7.07 12.00
CA GLU A 167 0.39 7.85 11.04
C GLU A 167 -0.52 8.57 10.04
N MET A 168 -1.53 7.88 9.49
CA MET A 168 -2.54 8.50 8.64
C MET A 168 -3.22 9.69 9.34
N ALA A 169 -3.60 9.52 10.61
CA ALA A 169 -4.24 10.58 11.38
C ALA A 169 -3.28 11.75 11.64
N GLU A 170 -2.05 11.47 12.06
CA GLU A 170 -1.02 12.47 12.32
C GLU A 170 -0.62 13.25 11.07
N TRP A 171 -0.58 12.58 9.91
CA TRP A 171 -0.30 13.21 8.63
C TRP A 171 -1.45 14.11 8.19
N LEU A 172 -2.71 13.68 8.32
CA LEU A 172 -3.86 14.56 8.07
C LEU A 172 -3.89 15.76 9.02
N ASP A 173 -3.38 15.60 10.25
CA ASP A 173 -3.24 16.69 11.22
C ASP A 173 -2.05 17.63 10.93
N GLY A 174 -1.36 17.45 9.81
CA GLY A 174 -0.30 18.36 9.35
C GLY A 174 1.12 17.94 9.76
N LYS A 175 1.30 16.81 10.45
CA LYS A 175 2.65 16.30 10.75
C LYS A 175 3.29 15.72 9.49
N ASP A 176 4.58 15.94 9.31
CA ASP A 176 5.32 15.28 8.24
C ASP A 176 5.75 13.89 8.69
N ILE A 177 5.52 12.90 7.82
CA ILE A 177 5.87 11.51 8.08
C ILE A 177 6.83 11.05 6.99
N ASP A 178 7.96 10.50 7.43
CA ASP A 178 8.95 9.93 6.53
C ASP A 178 8.69 8.43 6.38
N PHE A 179 7.89 8.08 5.37
CA PHE A 179 7.53 6.70 5.04
C PHE A 179 8.72 5.85 4.55
N SER A 180 9.91 6.43 4.37
CA SER A 180 11.11 5.71 3.91
C SER A 180 11.91 5.05 5.03
N LYS A 181 11.66 5.40 6.30
CA LYS A 181 12.38 4.86 7.45
C LYS A 181 12.01 3.40 7.72
N GLU A 182 12.99 2.61 8.16
CA GLU A 182 12.74 1.27 8.69
C GLU A 182 12.28 1.34 10.15
N GLY A 183 11.33 0.47 10.50
CA GLY A 183 10.71 0.44 11.83
C GLY A 183 9.47 1.32 11.88
N PHE A 184 8.32 0.66 11.88
CA PHE A 184 7.10 1.22 12.46
C PHE A 184 7.16 1.05 13.99
#